data_AF-A0A538S212-F1
#
_entry.id   AF-A0A538S212-F1
#
_cell.length_a   1.000
_cell.length_b   1.000
_cell.length_c   1.000
_cell.angle_alpha   90.00
_cell.angle_beta   90.00
_cell.angle_gamma   90.00
#
_symmetry.space_group_name_H-M   'P 1'
#
loop_
_entity.id
_entity.type
_entity.pdbx_description
1 polymer ?
#
loop_
_entity_poly.entity_id
_entity_poly.type
_entity_poly.pdbx_seq_one_letter_code
_entity_poly.pdbx_strand_id
1 'polypeptide(L)'
;MAIKFNCPHCNKEFNVKDSLAGKRAGCPACRKTLTVPAPTSRPADVEEFAAAALADHAEAAAEPAPPQQQVEFVCSYCDAKVQVNAELAGKQTSCPECRRIVRVPLLEKQGPKDWRKVDARRPVGARPEIGPAPEGTWDARSVGTVSREALEEAEAIPQVKKRLTWQQWTKRAVAAAAVLAVVGLATWTIFGWRAQAQQTRMLALALEDADKTQGSEGAAELHRATGEFHLHARKPDVEKARTEFEKARHHITQPATDAHLGERECLLTDLLVSQLEMGGEKTEADEGKRLVWDKVQKEMRQTWQNLHVPEVRAVAMREVTRRLIARGQGARSQQWASQFPEQTPELLAIIALEILRAAGDPKAVESLAEQANQLFSKSQAGKPAADKLHKAPPPALIALWIALKKPERAAGLVEKPEANAPLDPSVLIGTVQGLALLGNAQEARQLVAKAAPEQRLPAMIVLAETMSDKSESSGLAEVLSEALTLASSDPKPVELPPWLLWRLVRLSSRVDPGDKTLAVARLITDPSLRGRAQLEVLRVRLSRSEGPVEDSQAQIVDKDSPAHAVALEALARHNARVRGAAVQKMVDAWQEKLRPFGYLGVVLGIEDAANAN
;
A
#
# COMPACT_ATOMS: atom_id res chain seq x y z
N MET A 1 -16.99 24.91 -2.50
CA MET A 1 -15.92 25.02 -1.47
C MET A 1 -15.91 26.44 -0.90
N ALA A 2 -15.13 26.76 0.14
CA ALA A 2 -15.01 28.14 0.65
C ALA A 2 -13.74 28.79 0.07
N ILE A 3 -13.87 29.97 -0.53
CA ILE A 3 -12.76 30.77 -1.08
C ILE A 3 -12.19 31.62 0.06
N LYS A 4 -10.90 31.41 0.38
CA LYS A 4 -10.16 32.22 1.36
C LYS A 4 -9.36 33.29 0.63
N PHE A 5 -9.56 34.56 0.96
CA PHE A 5 -8.77 35.65 0.40
C PHE A 5 -8.76 36.89 1.31
N ASN A 6 -7.81 37.79 1.09
CA ASN A 6 -7.61 38.98 1.91
C ASN A 6 -8.29 40.20 1.27
N CYS A 7 -8.91 41.05 2.10
CA CYS A 7 -9.50 42.30 1.63
C CYS A 7 -8.40 43.28 1.16
N PRO A 8 -8.43 43.81 -0.07
CA PRO A 8 -7.42 44.75 -0.56
C PRO A 8 -7.42 46.10 0.18
N HIS A 9 -8.47 46.41 0.95
CA HIS A 9 -8.59 47.68 1.67
C HIS A 9 -8.20 47.60 3.16
N CYS A 10 -8.35 46.45 3.80
CA CYS A 10 -8.07 46.31 5.25
C CYS A 10 -7.21 45.10 5.60
N ASN A 11 -6.78 44.32 4.61
CA ASN A 11 -5.89 43.16 4.70
C ASN A 11 -6.31 42.06 5.70
N LYS A 12 -7.58 42.04 6.12
CA LYS A 12 -8.14 40.97 6.94
C LYS A 12 -8.59 39.80 6.06
N GLU A 13 -8.27 38.59 6.49
CA GLU A 13 -8.69 37.33 5.86
C GLU A 13 -10.15 37.03 6.18
N PHE A 14 -10.93 36.60 5.19
CA PHE A 14 -12.31 36.13 5.40
C PHE A 14 -12.69 35.06 4.39
N ASN A 15 -13.64 34.20 4.79
CA ASN A 15 -14.07 33.04 4.03
C ASN A 15 -15.42 33.30 3.38
N VAL A 16 -15.50 33.14 2.06
CA VAL A 16 -16.74 33.35 1.29
C VAL A 16 -17.12 32.05 0.58
N LYS A 17 -18.43 31.75 0.50
CA LYS A 17 -18.93 30.59 -0.25
C LYS A 17 -18.67 30.77 -1.77
N ASP A 18 -18.37 29.67 -2.46
CA ASP A 18 -18.15 29.62 -3.92
C ASP A 18 -19.23 30.33 -4.76
N SER A 19 -20.49 30.32 -4.31
CA SER A 19 -21.62 30.93 -5.02
C SER A 19 -21.52 32.45 -5.18
N LEU A 20 -20.55 33.07 -4.51
CA LEU A 20 -20.24 34.50 -4.56
C LEU A 20 -18.96 34.80 -5.36
N ALA A 21 -18.29 33.80 -5.92
CA ALA A 21 -17.17 33.99 -6.85
C ALA A 21 -17.57 34.90 -8.01
N GLY A 22 -16.77 35.93 -8.30
CA GLY A 22 -17.02 36.92 -9.34
C GLY A 22 -18.07 37.99 -9.00
N LYS A 23 -18.77 37.91 -7.86
CA LYS A 23 -19.77 38.90 -7.45
C LYS A 23 -19.17 39.97 -6.52
N ARG A 24 -19.79 41.15 -6.49
CA ARG A 24 -19.45 42.23 -5.56
C ARG A 24 -20.07 41.95 -4.19
N ALA A 25 -19.24 41.89 -3.17
CA ALA A 25 -19.65 41.72 -1.77
C ALA A 25 -19.02 42.82 -0.91
N GLY A 26 -19.67 43.19 0.20
CA GLY A 26 -19.08 44.12 1.17
C GLY A 26 -18.13 43.39 2.11
N CYS A 27 -16.97 43.98 2.40
CA CYS A 27 -16.09 43.45 3.44
C CYS A 27 -16.77 43.56 4.82
N PRO A 28 -16.84 42.49 5.63
CA PRO A 28 -17.41 42.56 6.98
C PRO A 28 -16.62 43.48 7.93
N ALA A 29 -15.33 43.70 7.67
CA ALA A 29 -14.47 44.53 8.52
C ALA A 29 -14.45 46.02 8.14
N CYS A 30 -14.39 46.36 6.85
CA CYS A 30 -14.27 47.76 6.40
C CYS A 30 -15.49 48.28 5.61
N ARG A 31 -16.50 47.44 5.36
CA ARG A 31 -17.74 47.73 4.62
C ARG A 31 -17.57 48.22 3.18
N LYS A 32 -16.34 48.36 2.67
CA LYS A 32 -16.06 48.68 1.26
C LYS A 32 -16.43 47.49 0.38
N THR A 33 -17.00 47.78 -0.79
CA THR A 33 -17.38 46.80 -1.80
C THR A 33 -16.14 46.26 -2.51
N LEU A 34 -16.06 44.93 -2.62
CA LEU A 34 -14.94 44.21 -3.24
C LEU A 34 -15.48 43.09 -4.13
N THR A 35 -14.73 42.73 -5.16
CA THR A 35 -15.07 41.64 -6.08
C THR A 35 -14.37 40.37 -5.60
N VAL A 36 -15.14 39.30 -5.37
CA VAL A 36 -14.59 38.00 -4.96
C VAL A 36 -13.87 37.38 -6.17
N PRO A 37 -12.58 36.98 -6.04
CA PRO A 37 -11.85 36.37 -7.16
C PRO A 37 -12.44 35.00 -7.54
N ALA A 38 -12.66 34.78 -8.84
CA ALA A 38 -13.12 33.50 -9.36
C ALA A 38 -11.93 32.55 -9.57
N PRO A 39 -12.02 31.27 -9.16
CA PRO A 39 -10.99 30.30 -9.46
C PRO A 39 -10.95 30.02 -10.98
N THR A 40 -9.83 30.32 -11.63
CA THR A 40 -9.53 29.89 -13.00
C THR A 40 -9.33 28.38 -13.02
N SER A 41 -10.32 27.63 -13.49
CA SER A 41 -10.21 26.18 -13.68
C SER A 41 -9.63 25.85 -15.07
N ARG A 42 -8.36 25.47 -15.10
CA ARG A 42 -7.82 24.50 -16.07
C ARG A 42 -6.65 23.78 -15.38
N PRO A 43 -6.67 22.45 -15.24
CA PRO A 43 -5.49 21.72 -14.78
C PRO A 43 -4.45 21.79 -15.89
N ALA A 44 -3.26 22.29 -15.56
CA ALA A 44 -2.11 22.26 -16.43
C ALA A 44 -1.71 20.80 -16.69
N ASP A 45 -1.42 20.51 -17.95
CA ASP A 45 -0.89 19.24 -18.42
C ASP A 45 0.48 19.01 -17.76
N VAL A 46 0.58 17.98 -16.94
CA VAL A 46 1.78 17.66 -16.14
C VAL A 46 2.98 17.30 -17.02
N GLU A 47 2.74 16.95 -18.29
CA GLU A 47 3.77 16.69 -19.30
C GLU A 47 4.46 17.97 -19.78
N GLU A 48 3.77 19.12 -19.85
CA GLU A 48 4.39 20.38 -20.30
C GLU A 48 5.29 20.99 -19.20
N PHE A 49 4.94 20.77 -17.93
CA PHE A 49 5.77 21.15 -16.78
C PHE A 49 6.97 20.22 -16.58
N ALA A 50 6.84 18.92 -16.91
CA ALA A 50 7.96 17.98 -16.93
C ALA A 50 8.93 18.27 -18.08
N ALA A 51 8.43 18.64 -19.27
CA ALA A 51 9.24 19.09 -20.39
C ALA A 51 9.97 20.42 -20.10
N ALA A 52 9.33 21.36 -19.41
CA ALA A 52 9.96 22.62 -18.99
C ALA A 52 11.02 22.42 -17.89
N ALA A 53 10.80 21.50 -16.94
CA ALA A 53 11.76 21.20 -15.87
C ALA A 53 13.00 20.40 -16.34
N LEU A 54 12.89 19.69 -17.47
CA LEU A 54 14.01 18.99 -18.11
C LEU A 54 14.79 19.85 -19.12
N ALA A 55 14.24 21.00 -19.54
CA ALA A 55 14.92 21.94 -20.43
C ALA A 55 16.03 22.75 -19.73
N ASP A 56 16.00 22.86 -18.39
CA ASP A 56 16.92 23.73 -17.63
C ASP A 56 18.22 23.06 -17.16
N HIS A 57 18.55 21.84 -17.59
CA HIS A 57 19.82 21.16 -17.24
C HIS A 57 20.51 20.47 -18.43
N ALA A 58 20.61 21.18 -19.55
CA ALA A 58 21.57 20.86 -20.59
C ALA A 58 22.15 22.12 -21.24
N GLU A 59 22.84 22.96 -20.46
CA GLU A 59 23.67 24.03 -21.01
C GLU A 59 24.99 24.16 -20.23
N ALA A 60 25.91 23.25 -20.55
CA ALA A 60 27.33 23.50 -20.41
C ALA A 60 27.93 23.64 -21.82
N ALA A 61 28.31 24.88 -22.13
CA ALA A 61 29.28 25.29 -23.15
C ALA A 61 28.93 25.01 -24.63
N ALA A 62 28.24 25.97 -25.26
CA ALA A 62 28.40 26.27 -26.68
C ALA A 62 29.12 27.62 -26.85
N GLU A 63 30.24 27.60 -27.57
CA GLU A 63 31.04 28.77 -27.96
C GLU A 63 30.22 29.78 -28.79
N PRO A 64 30.49 31.10 -28.68
CA PRO A 64 29.85 32.10 -29.52
C PRO A 64 30.32 31.96 -30.98
N ALA A 65 29.36 31.74 -31.89
CA ALA A 65 29.61 31.78 -33.33
C ALA A 65 30.00 33.20 -33.80
N PRO A 66 30.98 33.36 -34.69
CA PRO A 66 31.50 34.67 -35.10
C PRO A 66 30.51 35.46 -35.98
N PRO A 67 30.54 36.81 -35.94
CA PRO A 67 29.65 37.66 -36.72
C PRO A 67 29.93 37.55 -38.22
N GLN A 68 28.87 37.35 -39.02
CA GLN A 68 28.93 37.36 -40.49
C GLN A 68 29.27 38.77 -40.99
N GLN A 69 30.42 38.92 -41.63
CA GLN A 69 30.89 40.20 -42.18
C GLN A 69 30.19 40.50 -43.51
N GLN A 70 29.53 41.66 -43.62
CA GLN A 70 28.96 42.19 -44.86
C GLN A 70 29.93 43.19 -45.51
N VAL A 71 30.02 43.19 -46.85
CA VAL A 71 30.87 44.09 -47.64
C VAL A 71 29.99 45.14 -48.30
N GLU A 72 30.22 46.41 -47.95
CA GLU A 72 29.58 47.55 -48.59
C GLU A 72 30.51 48.11 -49.69
N PHE A 73 30.03 48.19 -50.93
CA PHE A 73 30.76 48.83 -52.02
C PHE A 73 29.81 49.61 -52.93
N VAL A 74 30.37 50.60 -53.64
CA VAL A 74 29.61 51.46 -54.57
C VAL A 74 29.56 50.80 -55.95
N CYS A 75 28.35 50.67 -56.51
CA CYS A 75 28.16 50.12 -57.85
C CYS A 75 28.71 51.08 -58.91
N SER A 76 29.61 50.60 -59.78
CA SER A 76 30.29 51.41 -60.81
C SER A 76 29.42 51.90 -61.97
N TYR A 77 28.13 51.52 -62.01
CA TYR A 77 27.22 51.91 -63.10
C TYR A 77 26.07 52.82 -62.67
N CYS A 78 25.68 52.81 -61.40
CA CYS A 78 24.56 53.58 -60.88
C CYS A 78 24.86 54.29 -59.55
N ASP A 79 26.10 54.20 -59.07
CA ASP A 79 26.66 54.83 -57.86
C ASP A 79 25.90 54.56 -56.55
N ALA A 80 24.96 53.61 -56.56
CA ALA A 80 24.26 53.16 -55.37
C ALA A 80 25.18 52.27 -54.49
N LYS A 81 25.10 52.45 -53.17
CA LYS A 81 25.83 51.64 -52.18
C LYS A 81 25.14 50.30 -52.02
N VAL A 82 25.85 49.21 -52.33
CA VAL A 82 25.32 47.84 -52.31
C VAL A 82 26.01 47.06 -51.19
N GLN A 83 25.22 46.40 -50.34
CA GLN A 83 25.71 45.53 -49.27
C GLN A 83 25.50 44.06 -49.65
N VAL A 84 26.57 43.27 -49.65
CA VAL A 84 26.54 41.82 -49.95
C VAL A 84 27.38 41.03 -48.95
N ASN A 85 27.05 39.77 -48.73
CA ASN A 85 27.79 38.90 -47.80
C ASN A 85 29.22 38.61 -48.28
N ALA A 86 30.18 38.54 -47.34
CA ALA A 86 31.61 38.38 -47.63
C ALA A 86 32.00 37.14 -48.44
N GLU A 87 31.15 36.10 -48.50
CA GLU A 87 31.38 34.89 -49.31
C GLU A 87 31.29 35.14 -50.83
N LEU A 88 30.69 36.27 -51.23
CA LEU A 88 30.60 36.70 -52.62
C LEU A 88 31.77 37.60 -53.06
N ALA A 89 32.75 37.85 -52.18
CA ALA A 89 33.95 38.61 -52.51
C ALA A 89 34.72 37.93 -53.67
N GLY A 90 35.00 38.69 -54.73
CA GLY A 90 35.65 38.18 -55.95
C GLY A 90 34.73 37.51 -56.98
N LYS A 91 33.44 37.31 -56.68
CA LYS A 91 32.44 36.79 -57.64
C LYS A 91 31.61 37.92 -58.24
N GLN A 92 30.95 37.63 -59.37
CA GLN A 92 30.01 38.54 -60.02
C GLN A 92 28.62 38.39 -59.40
N THR A 93 28.01 39.51 -59.01
CA THR A 93 26.66 39.54 -58.44
C THR A 93 25.81 40.62 -59.13
N SER A 94 24.50 40.42 -59.19
CA SER A 94 23.58 41.41 -59.79
C SER A 94 23.32 42.54 -58.80
N CYS A 95 23.51 43.78 -59.21
CA CYS A 95 23.14 44.95 -58.40
C CYS A 95 21.60 44.98 -58.22
N PRO A 96 21.07 45.15 -56.99
CA PRO A 96 19.62 45.15 -56.75
C PRO A 96 18.91 46.37 -57.38
N GLU A 97 19.59 47.51 -57.50
CA GLU A 97 19.01 48.75 -58.02
C GLU A 97 19.00 48.82 -59.55
N CYS A 98 20.15 48.60 -60.21
CA CYS A 98 20.25 48.71 -61.66
C CYS A 98 20.24 47.36 -62.42
N ARG A 99 20.18 46.22 -61.70
CA ARG A 99 20.16 44.84 -62.22
C ARG A 99 21.31 44.43 -63.16
N ARG A 100 22.35 45.26 -63.28
CA ARG A 100 23.57 44.91 -64.02
C ARG A 100 24.51 44.09 -63.15
N ILE A 101 25.28 43.21 -63.79
CA ILE A 101 26.24 42.31 -63.12
C ILE A 101 27.51 43.10 -62.77
N VAL A 102 27.82 43.20 -61.47
CA VAL A 102 28.95 43.96 -60.92
C VAL A 102 29.91 43.01 -60.21
N ARG A 103 31.22 43.29 -60.28
CA ARG A 103 32.25 42.49 -59.60
C ARG A 103 32.44 43.00 -58.18
N VAL A 104 32.25 42.12 -57.19
CA VAL A 104 32.47 42.45 -55.78
C VAL A 104 33.99 42.49 -55.51
N PRO A 105 34.55 43.59 -54.98
CA PRO A 105 35.96 43.68 -54.63
C PRO A 105 36.37 42.59 -53.62
N LEU A 106 37.57 42.03 -53.78
CA LEU A 106 38.13 41.04 -52.85
C LEU A 106 38.51 41.73 -51.52
N LEU A 107 38.01 41.22 -50.40
CA LEU A 107 38.49 41.60 -49.07
C LEU A 107 39.90 41.03 -48.86
N GLU A 108 40.94 41.87 -48.87
CA GLU A 108 42.26 41.47 -48.36
C GLU A 108 42.16 41.29 -46.83
N LYS A 109 42.19 40.04 -46.36
CA LYS A 109 42.28 39.73 -44.93
C LYS A 109 43.64 40.18 -44.38
N GLN A 110 43.69 41.36 -43.78
CA GLN A 110 44.82 41.81 -42.98
C GLN A 110 44.75 41.18 -41.58
N GLY A 111 45.24 39.95 -41.45
CA GLY A 111 45.67 39.44 -40.15
C GLY A 111 46.89 40.22 -39.64
N PRO A 112 47.15 40.26 -38.31
CA PRO A 112 48.28 41.00 -37.75
C PRO A 112 49.58 40.58 -38.43
N LYS A 113 50.16 41.51 -39.17
CA LYS A 113 51.39 41.31 -39.91
C LYS A 113 52.54 41.10 -38.93
N ASP A 114 53.04 39.87 -38.86
CA ASP A 114 54.20 39.51 -38.05
C ASP A 114 55.44 40.23 -38.58
N TRP A 115 55.76 41.38 -37.97
CA TRP A 115 56.83 42.29 -38.38
C TRP A 115 58.23 41.66 -38.28
N ARG A 116 58.35 40.46 -37.69
CA ARG A 116 59.60 39.71 -37.58
C ARG A 116 59.88 38.77 -38.77
N LYS A 117 58.93 38.58 -39.68
CA LYS A 117 59.12 37.78 -40.91
C LYS A 117 58.75 38.56 -42.17
N VAL A 118 59.19 39.82 -42.24
CA VAL A 118 59.12 40.59 -43.49
C VAL A 118 60.32 40.20 -44.36
N ASP A 119 60.04 39.55 -45.50
CA ASP A 119 61.05 39.13 -46.47
C ASP A 119 61.99 40.26 -46.89
N ALA A 120 63.29 40.04 -46.68
CA ALA A 120 64.40 40.92 -47.06
C ALA A 120 64.78 40.79 -48.56
N ARG A 121 63.78 40.67 -49.45
CA ARG A 121 64.00 40.71 -50.91
C ARG A 121 63.52 42.05 -51.45
N ARG A 122 64.35 43.08 -51.25
CA ARG A 122 64.25 44.36 -51.96
C ARG A 122 65.38 44.46 -53.00
N PRO A 123 65.13 45.03 -54.19
CA PRO A 123 66.18 45.29 -55.18
C PRO A 123 67.28 46.19 -54.59
N VAL A 124 68.50 45.99 -55.06
CA VAL A 124 69.78 46.40 -54.42
C VAL A 124 69.86 47.89 -54.02
N GLY A 125 69.07 48.78 -54.63
CA GLY A 125 69.08 50.23 -54.37
C GLY A 125 68.15 50.75 -53.25
N ALA A 126 67.42 49.91 -52.51
CA ALA A 126 66.47 50.35 -51.47
C ALA A 126 66.64 49.62 -50.12
N ARG A 127 67.89 49.31 -49.75
CA ARG A 127 68.25 48.89 -48.38
C ARG A 127 68.64 50.13 -47.57
N PRO A 128 68.01 50.40 -46.41
CA PRO A 128 68.49 51.47 -45.53
C PRO A 128 69.84 51.05 -44.92
N GLU A 129 70.85 51.91 -45.03
CA GLU A 129 72.10 51.78 -44.26
C GLU A 129 71.78 52.06 -42.79
N ILE A 130 72.01 51.06 -41.94
CA ILE A 130 71.88 51.16 -40.50
C ILE A 130 73.31 51.26 -39.96
N GLY A 131 73.67 52.42 -39.41
CA GLY A 131 74.95 52.63 -38.73
C GLY A 131 75.11 51.76 -37.48
N PRO A 132 76.33 51.65 -36.92
CA PRO A 132 76.60 50.79 -35.77
C PRO A 132 75.76 51.19 -34.55
N ALA A 133 75.18 50.20 -33.89
CA ALA A 133 74.33 50.39 -32.72
C ALA A 133 75.13 50.99 -31.54
N PRO A 134 74.57 51.95 -30.78
CA PRO A 134 75.21 52.51 -29.59
C PRO A 134 75.28 51.48 -28.44
N GLU A 135 76.37 51.51 -27.67
CA GLU A 135 76.61 50.58 -26.56
C GLU A 135 75.54 50.70 -25.45
N GLY A 136 74.94 49.57 -25.08
CA GLY A 136 73.97 49.45 -23.99
C GLY A 136 72.55 49.08 -24.39
N THR A 137 72.21 49.06 -25.68
CA THR A 137 70.88 48.61 -26.13
C THR A 137 70.87 47.12 -26.48
N TRP A 138 69.93 46.39 -25.89
CA TRP A 138 69.72 44.95 -26.13
C TRP A 138 69.30 44.72 -27.57
N ASP A 139 70.21 44.16 -28.36
CA ASP A 139 70.02 43.94 -29.78
C ASP A 139 69.08 42.74 -30.01
N ALA A 140 68.00 42.94 -30.76
CA ALA A 140 67.00 41.89 -31.04
C ALA A 140 67.55 40.73 -31.90
N ARG A 141 68.83 40.82 -32.32
CA ARG A 141 69.55 39.80 -33.11
C ARG A 141 70.51 38.95 -32.28
N SER A 142 70.86 39.34 -31.05
CA SER A 142 71.62 38.47 -30.15
C SER A 142 70.63 37.60 -29.36
N VAL A 143 70.19 36.50 -29.97
CA VAL A 143 69.57 35.40 -29.23
C VAL A 143 70.68 34.74 -28.41
N GLY A 144 70.98 35.31 -27.25
CA GLY A 144 71.76 34.62 -26.23
C GLY A 144 70.96 33.40 -25.81
N THR A 145 71.49 32.21 -26.08
CA THR A 145 70.92 30.97 -25.58
C THR A 145 70.98 31.00 -24.05
N VAL A 146 69.85 31.29 -23.41
CA VAL A 146 69.73 31.21 -21.95
C VAL A 146 69.92 29.75 -21.57
N SER A 147 70.84 29.47 -20.63
CA SER A 147 71.11 28.11 -20.18
C SER A 147 69.84 27.52 -19.56
N ARG A 148 69.65 26.21 -19.72
CA ARG A 148 68.46 25.52 -19.24
C ARG A 148 68.29 25.63 -17.71
N GLU A 149 69.40 25.71 -16.98
CA GLU A 149 69.40 25.93 -15.53
C GLU A 149 68.81 27.30 -15.15
N ALA A 150 69.15 28.38 -15.88
CA ALA A 150 68.59 29.71 -15.62
C ALA A 150 67.09 29.81 -15.94
N LEU A 151 66.58 28.96 -16.82
CA LEU A 151 65.14 28.86 -17.12
C LEU A 151 64.39 27.96 -16.13
N GLU A 152 65.05 26.93 -15.57
CA GLU A 152 64.49 26.08 -14.51
C GLU A 152 64.42 26.84 -13.16
N GLU A 153 65.42 27.66 -12.85
CA GLU A 153 65.49 28.48 -11.62
C GLU A 153 64.51 29.67 -11.62
N ALA A 154 64.12 30.15 -12.82
CA ALA A 154 63.11 31.20 -12.99
C ALA A 154 61.66 30.67 -13.14
N GLU A 155 61.43 29.36 -13.02
CA GLU A 155 60.15 28.67 -13.31
C GLU A 155 59.53 29.02 -14.70
N ALA A 156 60.33 29.57 -15.62
CA ALA A 156 59.87 30.14 -16.88
C ALA A 156 59.73 29.08 -18.00
N ILE A 157 60.06 27.82 -17.72
CA ILE A 157 59.76 26.70 -18.62
C ILE A 157 58.33 26.26 -18.38
N PRO A 158 57.40 26.44 -19.34
CA PRO A 158 56.07 25.87 -19.21
C PRO A 158 56.22 24.36 -19.08
N GLN A 159 55.88 23.83 -17.90
CA GLN A 159 55.76 22.40 -17.65
C GLN A 159 54.66 21.86 -18.58
N VAL A 160 55.02 21.47 -19.81
CA VAL A 160 54.10 20.87 -20.77
C VAL A 160 53.70 19.53 -20.18
N LYS A 161 52.62 19.50 -19.39
CA LYS A 161 51.98 18.26 -18.93
C LYS A 161 51.68 17.46 -20.19
N LYS A 162 52.42 16.36 -20.39
CA LYS A 162 52.17 15.43 -21.51
C LYS A 162 50.68 15.08 -21.47
N ARG A 163 50.00 15.26 -22.60
CA ARG A 163 48.58 14.89 -22.72
C ARG A 163 48.46 13.42 -22.33
N LEU A 164 47.58 13.13 -21.39
CA LEU A 164 47.34 11.78 -20.90
C LEU A 164 47.02 10.88 -22.08
N THR A 165 47.69 9.74 -22.18
CA THR A 165 47.37 8.76 -23.22
C THR A 165 45.99 8.16 -22.95
N TRP A 166 45.29 7.74 -24.00
CA TRP A 166 43.94 7.17 -23.88
C TRP A 166 43.89 6.02 -22.84
N GLN A 167 44.93 5.19 -22.78
CA GLN A 167 45.08 4.13 -21.75
C GLN A 167 45.22 4.65 -20.31
N GLN A 168 45.82 5.83 -20.08
CA GLN A 168 45.90 6.43 -18.75
C GLN A 168 44.56 7.06 -18.34
N TRP A 169 43.84 7.62 -19.31
CA TRP A 169 42.50 8.17 -19.07
C TRP A 169 41.50 7.06 -18.74
N THR A 170 41.51 5.94 -19.49
CA THR A 170 40.66 4.78 -19.19
C THR A 170 40.97 4.17 -17.83
N LYS A 171 42.25 4.01 -17.45
CA LYS A 171 42.62 3.54 -16.10
C LYS A 171 42.10 4.46 -15.00
N ARG A 172 42.17 5.79 -15.18
CA ARG A 172 41.63 6.76 -14.22
C ARG A 172 40.10 6.71 -14.14
N ALA A 173 39.43 6.57 -15.29
CA ALA A 173 37.98 6.43 -15.35
C ALA A 173 37.50 5.13 -14.66
N VAL A 174 38.17 4.00 -14.91
CA VAL A 174 37.89 2.73 -14.24
C VAL A 174 38.15 2.83 -12.74
N ALA A 175 39.25 3.47 -12.31
CA ALA A 175 39.52 3.69 -10.90
C ALA A 175 38.44 4.57 -10.23
N ALA A 176 38.00 5.65 -10.89
CA ALA A 176 36.93 6.50 -10.40
C ALA A 176 35.59 5.74 -10.31
N ALA A 177 35.25 4.94 -11.33
CA ALA A 177 34.06 4.09 -11.32
C ALA A 177 34.11 3.04 -10.21
N ALA A 178 35.26 2.43 -9.96
CA ALA A 178 35.46 1.49 -8.86
C ALA A 178 35.27 2.17 -7.49
N VAL A 179 35.79 3.38 -7.31
CA VAL A 179 35.58 4.16 -6.08
C VAL A 179 34.09 4.48 -5.89
N LEU A 180 33.40 4.94 -6.94
CA LEU A 180 31.96 5.21 -6.87
C LEU A 180 31.15 3.95 -6.57
N ALA A 181 31.52 2.80 -7.14
CA ALA A 181 30.89 1.52 -6.84
C ALA A 181 31.10 1.11 -5.37
N VAL A 182 32.31 1.29 -4.83
CA VAL A 182 32.60 1.01 -3.40
C VAL A 182 31.82 1.96 -2.49
N VAL A 183 31.77 3.26 -2.80
CA VAL A 183 30.98 4.24 -2.04
C VAL A 183 29.49 3.93 -2.13
N GLY A 184 28.99 3.57 -3.32
CA GLY A 184 27.61 3.13 -3.52
C GLY A 184 27.27 1.88 -2.71
N LEU A 185 28.14 0.88 -2.70
CA LEU A 185 27.97 -0.34 -1.90
C LEU A 185 28.02 -0.02 -0.40
N ALA A 186 28.97 0.81 0.05
CA ALA A 186 29.12 1.18 1.45
C ALA A 186 27.92 2.02 1.95
N THR A 187 27.44 2.96 1.15
CA THR A 187 26.23 3.72 1.48
C THR A 187 25.02 2.79 1.55
N TRP A 188 24.82 1.91 0.56
CA TRP A 188 23.73 0.94 0.54
C TRP A 188 23.74 0.01 1.76
N THR A 189 24.90 -0.54 2.14
CA THR A 189 25.02 -1.39 3.34
C THR A 189 24.79 -0.63 4.63
N ILE A 190 25.30 0.60 4.77
CA ILE A 190 25.07 1.45 5.95
C ILE A 190 23.59 1.80 6.09
N PHE A 191 22.92 2.18 5.00
CA PHE A 191 21.50 2.49 5.01
C PHE A 191 20.64 1.26 5.32
N GLY A 192 20.96 0.11 4.74
CA GLY A 192 20.29 -1.16 5.05
C GLY A 192 20.44 -1.57 6.52
N TRP A 193 21.66 -1.46 7.06
CA TRP A 193 21.93 -1.77 8.46
C TRP A 193 21.19 -0.81 9.41
N ARG A 194 21.17 0.50 9.12
CA ARG A 194 20.42 1.48 9.91
C ARG A 194 18.93 1.22 9.88
N ALA A 195 18.35 0.90 8.72
CA ALA A 195 16.93 0.59 8.60
C ALA A 195 16.55 -0.63 9.46
N GLN A 196 17.35 -1.70 9.40
CA GLN A 196 17.12 -2.91 10.19
C GLN A 196 17.31 -2.67 11.70
N ALA A 197 18.34 -1.89 12.08
CA ALA A 197 18.54 -1.48 13.47
C ALA A 197 17.36 -0.64 14.00
N GLN A 198 16.78 0.23 13.16
CA GLN A 198 15.61 1.02 13.52
C GLN A 198 14.37 0.15 13.73
N GLN A 199 14.08 -0.81 12.84
CA GLN A 199 12.99 -1.78 13.03
C GLN A 199 13.16 -2.57 14.33
N THR A 200 14.38 -3.04 14.62
CA THR A 200 14.68 -3.83 15.83
C THR A 200 14.49 -2.99 17.09
N ARG A 201 14.88 -1.72 17.06
CA ARG A 201 14.66 -0.78 18.16
C ARG A 201 13.18 -0.49 18.38
N MET A 202 12.40 -0.27 17.32
CA MET A 202 10.95 -0.03 17.42
C MET A 202 10.22 -1.25 17.98
N LEU A 203 10.61 -2.46 17.56
CA LEU A 203 10.07 -3.70 18.12
C LEU A 203 10.43 -3.86 19.61
N ALA A 204 11.67 -3.55 19.99
CA ALA A 204 12.06 -3.57 21.40
C ALA A 204 11.24 -2.57 22.24
N LEU A 205 11.03 -1.34 21.74
CA LEU A 205 10.18 -0.35 22.39
C LEU A 205 8.71 -0.76 22.44
N ALA A 206 8.23 -1.53 21.46
CA ALA A 206 6.86 -2.05 21.45
C ALA A 206 6.64 -3.15 22.51
N LEU A 207 7.68 -3.91 22.85
CA LEU A 207 7.60 -4.97 23.83
C LEU A 207 8.04 -4.54 25.24
N GLU A 208 8.64 -3.36 25.37
CA GLU A 208 9.09 -2.84 26.66
C GLU A 208 7.91 -2.68 27.62
N ASP A 209 7.93 -3.47 28.70
CA ASP A 209 6.86 -3.53 29.72
C ASP A 209 5.45 -3.80 29.16
N ALA A 210 5.32 -4.41 27.97
CA ALA A 210 4.04 -4.74 27.35
C ALA A 210 3.14 -5.57 28.29
N ASP A 211 3.71 -6.63 28.88
CA ASP A 211 3.03 -7.55 29.80
C ASP A 211 2.44 -6.85 31.04
N LYS A 212 3.02 -5.72 31.44
CA LYS A 212 2.62 -4.98 32.64
C LYS A 212 1.67 -3.84 32.35
N THR A 213 1.80 -3.21 31.18
CA THR A 213 1.14 -1.92 30.89
C THR A 213 -0.12 -2.04 30.05
N GLN A 214 -0.26 -3.11 29.25
CA GLN A 214 -1.29 -3.19 28.21
C GLN A 214 -2.54 -4.00 28.56
N GLY A 215 -2.56 -4.64 29.74
CA GLY A 215 -3.58 -5.65 30.05
C GLY A 215 -3.40 -6.91 29.20
N SER A 216 -4.27 -7.89 29.40
CA SER A 216 -4.08 -9.22 28.80
C SER A 216 -4.28 -9.21 27.28
N GLU A 217 -5.34 -8.56 26.81
CA GLU A 217 -5.71 -8.47 25.40
C GLU A 217 -4.70 -7.64 24.60
N GLY A 218 -4.23 -6.53 25.18
CA GLY A 218 -3.22 -5.69 24.56
C GLY A 218 -1.86 -6.36 24.45
N ALA A 219 -1.40 -7.03 25.51
CA ALA A 219 -0.16 -7.81 25.49
C ALA A 219 -0.26 -8.97 24.50
N ALA A 220 -1.41 -9.65 24.44
CA ALA A 220 -1.67 -10.71 23.49
C ALA A 220 -1.54 -10.24 22.03
N GLU A 221 -2.12 -9.09 21.69
CA GLU A 221 -2.01 -8.55 20.34
C GLU A 221 -0.57 -8.16 20.00
N LEU A 222 0.15 -7.50 20.91
CA LEU A 222 1.55 -7.13 20.68
C LEU A 222 2.42 -8.35 20.41
N HIS A 223 2.25 -9.43 21.17
CA HIS A 223 2.96 -10.69 20.94
C HIS A 223 2.52 -11.37 19.63
N ARG A 224 1.23 -11.37 19.31
CA ARG A 224 0.72 -11.91 18.04
C ARG A 224 1.33 -11.18 16.84
N ALA A 225 1.27 -9.86 16.82
CA ALA A 225 1.81 -9.03 15.76
C ALA A 225 3.36 -9.06 15.69
N THR A 226 4.05 -9.22 16.83
CA THR A 226 5.51 -9.50 16.87
C THR A 226 5.83 -10.85 16.24
N GLY A 227 5.01 -11.87 16.49
CA GLY A 227 5.12 -13.17 15.84
C GLY A 227 4.98 -13.10 14.33
N GLU A 228 4.02 -12.31 13.82
CA GLU A 228 3.88 -12.02 12.39
C GLU A 228 5.14 -11.37 11.81
N PHE A 229 5.71 -10.37 12.50
CA PHE A 229 6.93 -9.72 12.05
C PHE A 229 8.08 -10.72 11.89
N HIS A 230 8.31 -11.58 12.88
CA HIS A 230 9.38 -12.59 12.78
C HIS A 230 9.13 -13.63 11.69
N LEU A 231 7.86 -13.89 11.35
CA LEU A 231 7.49 -14.83 10.31
C LEU A 231 7.65 -14.26 8.90
N HIS A 232 7.39 -12.96 8.74
CA HIS A 232 7.38 -12.26 7.44
C HIS A 232 8.62 -11.41 7.19
N ALA A 233 9.54 -11.34 8.15
CA ALA A 233 10.84 -10.71 8.00
C ALA A 233 11.62 -11.29 6.80
N ARG A 234 12.40 -10.46 6.10
CA ARG A 234 13.35 -10.87 5.04
C ARG A 234 14.17 -12.12 5.37
N LYS A 235 14.55 -12.29 6.64
CA LYS A 235 15.09 -13.53 7.18
C LYS A 235 14.11 -14.07 8.23
N PRO A 236 13.18 -14.98 7.85
CA PRO A 236 12.19 -15.52 8.77
C PRO A 236 12.86 -16.25 9.93
N ASP A 237 12.31 -16.06 11.13
CA ASP A 237 12.71 -16.77 12.34
C ASP A 237 11.46 -17.40 12.96
N VAL A 238 11.17 -18.62 12.52
CA VAL A 238 9.90 -19.29 12.85
C VAL A 238 9.82 -19.73 14.32
N GLU A 239 10.95 -20.03 14.97
CA GLU A 239 10.95 -20.40 16.39
C GLU A 239 10.74 -19.17 17.29
N LYS A 240 11.28 -18.01 16.91
CA LYS A 240 10.89 -16.75 17.56
C LYS A 240 9.42 -16.43 17.35
N ALA A 241 8.93 -16.53 16.10
CA ALA A 241 7.52 -16.31 15.81
C ALA A 241 6.62 -17.22 16.65
N ARG A 242 6.97 -18.51 16.75
CA ARG A 242 6.27 -19.48 17.59
C ARG A 242 6.30 -19.09 19.07
N THR A 243 7.45 -18.70 19.61
CA THR A 243 7.58 -18.28 21.01
C THR A 243 6.69 -17.07 21.31
N GLU A 244 6.63 -16.10 20.42
CA GLU A 244 5.74 -14.94 20.56
C GLU A 244 4.27 -15.34 20.46
N PHE A 245 3.90 -16.26 19.55
CA PHE A 245 2.53 -16.82 19.51
C PHE A 245 2.16 -17.62 20.76
N GLU A 246 3.11 -18.31 21.39
CA GLU A 246 2.91 -19.02 22.65
C GLU A 246 2.63 -18.02 23.80
N LYS A 247 3.38 -16.91 23.86
CA LYS A 247 3.11 -15.81 24.80
C LYS A 247 1.74 -15.18 24.55
N ALA A 248 1.40 -14.89 23.28
CA ALA A 248 0.09 -14.37 22.93
C ALA A 248 -1.03 -15.29 23.43
N ARG A 249 -0.95 -16.60 23.16
CA ARG A 249 -1.89 -17.59 23.69
C ARG A 249 -1.94 -17.58 25.22
N HIS A 250 -0.79 -17.50 25.88
CA HIS A 250 -0.72 -17.45 27.34
C HIS A 250 -1.55 -16.29 27.89
N HIS A 251 -1.34 -15.07 27.40
CA HIS A 251 -2.13 -13.90 27.81
C HIS A 251 -3.63 -14.09 27.53
N ILE A 252 -4.00 -14.50 26.31
CA ILE A 252 -5.41 -14.72 25.94
C ILE A 252 -6.10 -15.76 26.84
N THR A 253 -5.36 -16.73 27.38
CA THR A 253 -5.91 -17.83 28.20
C THR A 253 -5.80 -17.60 29.71
N GLN A 254 -5.20 -16.49 30.16
CA GLN A 254 -5.30 -16.08 31.56
C GLN A 254 -6.77 -15.91 31.96
N PRO A 255 -7.15 -16.20 33.22
CA PRO A 255 -8.54 -16.15 33.66
C PRO A 255 -9.10 -14.74 33.44
N ALA A 256 -9.97 -14.62 32.43
CA ALA A 256 -10.63 -13.38 32.10
C ALA A 256 -11.79 -13.15 33.07
N THR A 257 -12.04 -11.90 33.43
CA THR A 257 -13.39 -11.45 33.77
C THR A 257 -14.27 -11.62 32.54
N ASP A 258 -15.49 -12.16 32.69
CA ASP A 258 -16.47 -12.41 31.60
C ASP A 258 -16.75 -11.17 30.70
N ALA A 259 -16.32 -9.98 31.13
CA ALA A 259 -16.47 -8.71 30.45
C ALA A 259 -15.86 -8.63 29.04
N HIS A 260 -14.82 -9.42 28.70
CA HIS A 260 -14.11 -9.32 27.41
C HIS A 260 -14.14 -10.62 26.59
N LEU A 261 -15.14 -11.48 26.81
CA LEU A 261 -15.24 -12.76 26.11
C LEU A 261 -15.25 -12.58 24.57
N GLY A 262 -15.96 -11.58 24.06
CA GLY A 262 -16.03 -11.27 22.62
C GLY A 262 -14.65 -10.99 22.00
N GLU A 263 -13.88 -10.11 22.63
CA GLU A 263 -12.51 -9.78 22.21
C GLU A 263 -11.58 -10.99 22.26
N ARG A 264 -11.65 -11.77 23.34
CA ARG A 264 -10.81 -12.98 23.54
C ARG A 264 -11.03 -13.99 22.41
N GLU A 265 -12.28 -14.25 22.05
CA GLU A 265 -12.65 -15.16 20.97
C GLU A 265 -12.17 -14.65 19.60
N CYS A 266 -12.23 -13.34 19.35
CA CYS A 266 -11.63 -12.71 18.16
C CYS A 266 -10.09 -12.88 18.15
N LEU A 267 -9.39 -12.61 19.25
CA LEU A 267 -7.94 -12.76 19.36
C LEU A 267 -7.48 -14.20 19.16
N LEU A 268 -8.20 -15.19 19.69
CA LEU A 268 -7.92 -16.61 19.44
C LEU A 268 -8.05 -16.96 17.95
N THR A 269 -9.05 -16.40 17.27
CA THR A 269 -9.25 -16.59 15.84
C THR A 269 -8.12 -15.94 15.03
N ASP A 270 -7.74 -14.70 15.34
CA ASP A 270 -6.62 -13.99 14.72
C ASP A 270 -5.29 -14.73 14.96
N LEU A 271 -5.08 -15.28 16.16
CA LEU A 271 -3.91 -16.08 16.50
C LEU A 271 -3.87 -17.42 15.75
N LEU A 272 -4.99 -18.14 15.63
CA LEU A 272 -5.07 -19.36 14.82
C LEU A 272 -4.65 -19.10 13.38
N VAL A 273 -5.17 -18.01 12.81
CA VAL A 273 -4.82 -17.56 11.48
C VAL A 273 -3.31 -17.27 11.36
N SER A 274 -2.73 -16.57 12.34
CA SER A 274 -1.30 -16.23 12.36
C SER A 274 -0.42 -17.49 12.51
N GLN A 275 -0.83 -18.43 13.37
CA GLN A 275 -0.12 -19.69 13.61
C GLN A 275 -0.11 -20.60 12.38
N LEU A 276 -1.20 -20.61 11.59
CA LEU A 276 -1.27 -21.36 10.33
C LEU A 276 -0.16 -20.96 9.37
N GLU A 277 0.19 -19.68 9.34
CA GLU A 277 1.18 -19.16 8.39
C GLU A 277 2.59 -19.69 8.65
N MET A 278 2.86 -20.20 9.86
CA MET A 278 4.11 -20.89 10.19
C MET A 278 4.32 -22.16 9.37
N GLY A 279 3.27 -22.77 8.81
CA GLY A 279 3.37 -24.02 8.07
C GLY A 279 3.93 -23.82 6.66
N GLY A 280 4.95 -24.59 6.30
CA GLY A 280 5.59 -24.52 4.99
C GLY A 280 5.79 -25.88 4.35
N GLU A 281 6.33 -25.87 3.13
CA GLU A 281 6.79 -27.09 2.48
C GLU A 281 8.02 -27.65 3.20
N LYS A 282 8.38 -28.90 2.87
CA LYS A 282 9.52 -29.57 3.51
C LYS A 282 10.83 -28.79 3.32
N THR A 283 11.05 -28.21 2.14
CA THR A 283 12.23 -27.39 1.82
C THR A 283 12.32 -26.15 2.71
N GLU A 284 11.22 -25.41 2.86
CA GLU A 284 11.16 -24.22 3.73
C GLU A 284 11.35 -24.59 5.20
N ALA A 285 10.88 -25.77 5.61
CA ALA A 285 11.07 -26.29 6.95
C ALA A 285 12.51 -26.72 7.22
N ASP A 286 13.16 -27.36 6.24
CA ASP A 286 14.57 -27.77 6.32
C ASP A 286 15.49 -26.52 6.35
N GLU A 287 15.11 -25.43 5.68
CA GLU A 287 15.79 -24.13 5.74
C GLU A 287 15.50 -23.31 7.02
N GLY A 288 14.60 -23.80 7.89
CA GLY A 288 14.20 -23.12 9.13
C GLY A 288 13.35 -21.86 8.93
N LYS A 289 12.84 -21.62 7.71
CA LYS A 289 11.96 -20.47 7.40
C LYS A 289 10.51 -20.70 7.84
N ARG A 290 10.10 -21.97 7.88
CA ARG A 290 8.75 -22.43 8.25
C ARG A 290 8.85 -23.69 9.12
N LEU A 291 7.73 -24.12 9.67
CA LEU A 291 7.61 -25.37 10.42
C LEU A 291 6.95 -26.46 9.57
N VAL A 292 7.31 -27.71 9.87
CA VAL A 292 6.56 -28.87 9.37
C VAL A 292 5.13 -28.80 9.90
N TRP A 293 4.16 -29.08 9.03
CA TRP A 293 2.74 -28.96 9.32
C TRP A 293 2.27 -29.69 10.59
N ASP A 294 2.90 -30.80 10.97
CA ASP A 294 2.53 -31.53 12.20
C ASP A 294 2.83 -30.73 13.48
N LYS A 295 3.92 -29.95 13.50
CA LYS A 295 4.23 -29.03 14.61
C LYS A 295 3.23 -27.88 14.66
N VAL A 296 2.88 -27.31 13.49
CA VAL A 296 1.90 -26.24 13.39
C VAL A 296 0.52 -26.71 13.86
N GLN A 297 0.11 -27.92 13.46
CA GLN A 297 -1.14 -28.53 13.91
C GLN A 297 -1.21 -28.68 15.44
N LYS A 298 -0.08 -28.99 16.10
CA LYS A 298 -0.02 -29.05 17.55
C LYS A 298 -0.26 -27.67 18.19
N GLU A 299 0.40 -26.63 17.69
CA GLU A 299 0.23 -25.26 18.20
C GLU A 299 -1.19 -24.75 17.99
N MET A 300 -1.73 -24.93 16.78
CA MET A 300 -3.09 -24.52 16.45
C MET A 300 -4.12 -25.27 17.28
N ARG A 301 -3.93 -26.57 17.52
CA ARG A 301 -4.81 -27.37 18.41
C ARG A 301 -4.87 -26.78 19.82
N GLN A 302 -3.72 -26.40 20.37
CA GLN A 302 -3.65 -25.80 21.71
C GLN A 302 -4.38 -24.45 21.78
N THR A 303 -4.41 -23.68 20.69
CA THR A 303 -5.19 -22.44 20.61
C THR A 303 -6.69 -22.73 20.42
N TRP A 304 -7.02 -23.64 19.50
CA TRP A 304 -8.39 -24.01 19.10
C TRP A 304 -9.26 -24.49 20.27
N GLN A 305 -8.71 -25.32 21.16
CA GLN A 305 -9.45 -25.83 22.32
C GLN A 305 -9.92 -24.74 23.31
N ASN A 306 -9.39 -23.52 23.20
CA ASN A 306 -9.77 -22.40 24.07
C ASN A 306 -10.93 -21.56 23.51
N LEU A 307 -11.52 -21.92 22.37
CA LEU A 307 -12.73 -21.26 21.86
C LEU A 307 -13.96 -21.79 22.60
N HIS A 308 -14.72 -20.90 23.24
CA HIS A 308 -15.89 -21.25 24.05
C HIS A 308 -17.21 -21.05 23.31
N VAL A 309 -17.26 -20.09 22.37
CA VAL A 309 -18.50 -19.70 21.70
C VAL A 309 -18.70 -20.55 20.42
N PRO A 310 -19.79 -21.34 20.30
CA PRO A 310 -20.04 -22.19 19.13
C PRO A 310 -20.07 -21.44 17.80
N GLU A 311 -20.63 -20.24 17.77
CA GLU A 311 -20.69 -19.38 16.59
C GLU A 311 -19.28 -18.97 16.13
N VAL A 312 -18.38 -18.67 17.08
CA VAL A 312 -16.99 -18.32 16.78
C VAL A 312 -16.25 -19.53 16.26
N ARG A 313 -16.44 -20.72 16.86
CA ARG A 313 -15.85 -21.96 16.34
C ARG A 313 -16.25 -22.19 14.88
N ALA A 314 -17.50 -21.96 14.51
CA ALA A 314 -17.94 -22.08 13.12
C ALA A 314 -17.23 -21.08 12.19
N VAL A 315 -17.11 -19.81 12.59
CA VAL A 315 -16.41 -18.76 11.83
C VAL A 315 -14.91 -19.04 11.71
N ALA A 316 -14.26 -19.42 12.81
CA ALA A 316 -12.85 -19.76 12.87
C ALA A 316 -12.55 -21.02 12.04
N MET A 317 -13.39 -22.07 12.14
CA MET A 317 -13.25 -23.28 11.33
C MET A 317 -13.29 -22.95 9.85
N ARG A 318 -14.24 -22.10 9.45
CA ARG A 318 -14.36 -21.64 8.06
C ARG A 318 -13.09 -20.92 7.61
N GLU A 319 -12.69 -19.86 8.30
CA GLU A 319 -11.51 -19.05 7.94
C GLU A 319 -10.24 -19.89 7.86
N VAL A 320 -10.00 -20.74 8.86
CA VAL A 320 -8.79 -21.57 8.91
C VAL A 320 -8.81 -22.66 7.84
N THR A 321 -9.95 -23.31 7.61
CA THR A 321 -10.08 -24.32 6.55
C THR A 321 -9.81 -23.71 5.18
N ARG A 322 -10.31 -22.50 4.90
CA ARG A 322 -10.03 -21.78 3.65
C ARG A 322 -8.54 -21.57 3.43
N ARG A 323 -7.83 -21.12 4.47
CA ARG A 323 -6.38 -20.88 4.40
C ARG A 323 -5.58 -22.17 4.28
N LEU A 324 -6.01 -23.26 4.94
CA LEU A 324 -5.40 -24.58 4.78
C LEU A 324 -5.60 -25.12 3.37
N ILE A 325 -6.80 -24.98 2.79
CA ILE A 325 -7.07 -25.37 1.41
C ILE A 325 -6.18 -24.60 0.43
N ALA A 326 -6.02 -23.29 0.62
CA ALA A 326 -5.12 -22.46 -0.20
C ALA A 326 -3.65 -22.94 -0.15
N ARG A 327 -3.25 -23.66 0.90
CA ARG A 327 -1.91 -24.28 1.06
C ARG A 327 -1.90 -25.79 0.80
N GLY A 328 -2.96 -26.37 0.24
CA GLY A 328 -3.06 -27.81 -0.05
C GLY A 328 -3.19 -28.72 1.18
N GLN A 329 -3.51 -28.17 2.35
CA GLN A 329 -3.59 -28.89 3.64
C GLN A 329 -5.01 -28.98 4.20
N GLY A 330 -6.05 -28.82 3.37
CA GLY A 330 -7.45 -28.74 3.80
C GLY A 330 -7.93 -29.89 4.68
N ALA A 331 -7.46 -31.13 4.44
CA ALA A 331 -7.85 -32.32 5.19
C ALA A 331 -7.48 -32.26 6.69
N ARG A 332 -6.49 -31.44 7.07
CA ARG A 332 -6.02 -31.36 8.47
C ARG A 332 -7.05 -30.76 9.42
N SER A 333 -7.97 -29.94 8.91
CA SER A 333 -9.07 -29.32 9.68
C SER A 333 -10.02 -30.36 10.31
N GLN A 334 -10.15 -31.55 9.71
CA GLN A 334 -11.10 -32.59 10.16
C GLN A 334 -10.87 -33.03 11.60
N GLN A 335 -9.60 -33.11 12.04
CA GLN A 335 -9.25 -33.55 13.39
C GLN A 335 -9.65 -32.55 14.49
N TRP A 336 -9.99 -31.31 14.12
CA TRP A 336 -10.37 -30.29 15.09
C TRP A 336 -11.87 -30.30 15.39
N ALA A 337 -12.69 -30.80 14.47
CA ALA A 337 -14.14 -30.93 14.68
C ALA A 337 -14.47 -31.86 15.87
N SER A 338 -13.64 -32.89 16.10
CA SER A 338 -13.85 -33.86 17.19
C SER A 338 -13.52 -33.33 18.59
N GLN A 339 -12.89 -32.15 18.72
CA GLN A 339 -12.63 -31.54 20.03
C GLN A 339 -13.89 -30.96 20.69
N PHE A 340 -14.94 -30.76 19.90
CA PHE A 340 -16.25 -30.25 20.35
C PHE A 340 -17.34 -31.26 19.96
N PRO A 341 -17.52 -32.36 20.73
CA PRO A 341 -18.46 -33.44 20.42
C PRO A 341 -19.90 -32.95 20.18
N GLU A 342 -20.30 -31.88 20.86
CA GLU A 342 -21.61 -31.25 20.75
C GLU A 342 -21.83 -30.58 19.38
N GLN A 343 -20.77 -30.12 18.72
CA GLN A 343 -20.81 -29.37 17.45
C GLN A 343 -20.16 -30.13 16.29
N THR A 344 -19.62 -31.33 16.51
CA THR A 344 -18.88 -32.09 15.47
C THR A 344 -19.62 -32.22 14.14
N PRO A 345 -20.93 -32.57 14.06
CA PRO A 345 -21.63 -32.66 12.79
C PRO A 345 -21.67 -31.35 12.00
N GLU A 346 -21.86 -30.22 12.70
CA GLU A 346 -21.88 -28.88 12.11
C GLU A 346 -20.49 -28.49 11.59
N LEU A 347 -19.44 -28.70 12.39
CA LEU A 347 -18.06 -28.36 12.01
C LEU A 347 -17.56 -29.21 10.83
N LEU A 348 -17.87 -30.50 10.79
CA LEU A 348 -17.54 -31.36 9.65
C LEU A 348 -18.26 -30.91 8.38
N ALA A 349 -19.53 -30.50 8.49
CA ALA A 349 -20.28 -29.97 7.36
C ALA A 349 -19.70 -28.64 6.85
N ILE A 350 -19.26 -27.74 7.75
CA ILE A 350 -18.54 -26.51 7.37
C ILE A 350 -17.27 -26.83 6.60
N ILE A 351 -16.45 -27.79 7.08
CA ILE A 351 -15.23 -28.21 6.38
C ILE A 351 -15.57 -28.73 4.98
N ALA A 352 -16.59 -29.58 4.86
CA ALA A 352 -17.02 -30.14 3.58
C ALA A 352 -17.53 -29.07 2.60
N LEU A 353 -18.28 -28.07 3.10
CA LEU A 353 -18.72 -26.92 2.31
C LEU A 353 -17.53 -26.10 1.77
N GLU A 354 -16.49 -25.91 2.58
CA GLU A 354 -15.29 -25.18 2.15
C GLU A 354 -14.46 -25.96 1.12
N ILE A 355 -14.38 -27.28 1.26
CA ILE A 355 -13.77 -28.15 0.24
C ILE A 355 -14.58 -28.10 -1.06
N LEU A 356 -15.91 -28.16 -0.98
CA LEU A 356 -16.81 -28.05 -2.13
C LEU A 356 -16.64 -26.69 -2.84
N ARG A 357 -16.55 -25.61 -2.07
CA ARG A 357 -16.33 -24.24 -2.59
C ARG A 357 -15.03 -24.14 -3.38
N ALA A 358 -13.97 -24.82 -2.92
CA ALA A 358 -12.68 -24.84 -3.58
C ALA A 358 -12.56 -25.87 -4.73
N ALA A 359 -13.68 -26.45 -5.17
CA ALA A 359 -13.73 -27.50 -6.19
C ALA A 359 -12.86 -28.73 -5.84
N GLY A 360 -12.78 -29.07 -4.55
CA GLY A 360 -12.11 -30.28 -4.08
C GLY A 360 -12.81 -31.58 -4.50
N ASP A 361 -12.23 -32.73 -4.13
CA ASP A 361 -12.75 -34.04 -4.51
C ASP A 361 -14.19 -34.26 -3.99
N PRO A 362 -15.19 -34.43 -4.90
CA PRO A 362 -16.58 -34.61 -4.50
C PRO A 362 -16.79 -35.86 -3.63
N LYS A 363 -15.96 -36.90 -3.77
CA LYS A 363 -16.05 -38.11 -2.92
C LYS A 363 -15.66 -37.81 -1.49
N ALA A 364 -14.64 -36.96 -1.28
CA ALA A 364 -14.22 -36.53 0.04
C ALA A 364 -15.28 -35.63 0.70
N VAL A 365 -15.97 -34.79 -0.08
CA VAL A 365 -17.10 -33.98 0.40
C VAL A 365 -18.27 -34.87 0.84
N GLU A 366 -18.63 -35.86 0.02
CA GLU A 366 -19.73 -36.77 0.33
C GLU A 366 -19.42 -37.67 1.54
N SER A 367 -18.18 -38.15 1.68
CA SER A 367 -17.79 -38.96 2.84
C SER A 367 -17.87 -38.18 4.15
N LEU A 368 -17.49 -36.89 4.15
CA LEU A 368 -17.66 -36.00 5.30
C LEU A 368 -19.14 -35.72 5.60
N ALA A 369 -19.96 -35.53 4.57
CA ALA A 369 -21.41 -35.35 4.72
C ALA A 369 -22.05 -36.58 5.40
N GLU A 370 -21.68 -37.78 4.96
CA GLU A 370 -22.18 -39.03 5.52
C GLU A 370 -21.67 -39.24 6.96
N GLN A 371 -20.41 -38.94 7.24
CA GLN A 371 -19.85 -38.99 8.60
C GLN A 371 -20.60 -38.04 9.55
N ALA A 372 -20.83 -36.79 9.14
CA ALA A 372 -21.58 -35.81 9.92
C ALA A 372 -23.03 -36.27 10.17
N ASN A 373 -23.69 -36.81 9.14
CA ASN A 373 -25.03 -37.36 9.24
C ASN A 373 -25.11 -38.52 10.25
N GLN A 374 -24.20 -39.50 10.15
CA GLN A 374 -24.16 -40.63 11.08
C GLN A 374 -23.94 -40.20 12.54
N LEU A 375 -23.06 -39.23 12.78
CA LEU A 375 -22.83 -38.68 14.12
C LEU A 375 -24.07 -37.97 14.66
N PHE A 376 -24.77 -37.21 13.81
CA PHE A 376 -26.02 -36.56 14.18
C PHE A 376 -27.12 -37.57 14.48
N SER A 377 -27.37 -38.55 13.60
CA SER A 377 -28.38 -39.60 13.83
C SER A 377 -28.09 -40.42 15.09
N LYS A 378 -26.83 -40.78 15.34
CA LYS A 378 -26.42 -41.47 16.60
C LYS A 378 -26.70 -40.62 17.82
N SER A 379 -26.46 -39.30 17.76
CA SER A 379 -26.75 -38.39 18.87
C SER A 379 -28.25 -38.29 19.22
N GLN A 380 -29.12 -38.67 18.29
CA GLN A 380 -30.58 -38.75 18.49
C GLN A 380 -31.06 -40.13 18.95
N ALA A 381 -30.30 -41.20 18.75
CA ALA A 381 -30.69 -42.56 19.08
C ALA A 381 -30.61 -42.81 20.60
N GLY A 382 -31.71 -43.24 21.23
CA GLY A 382 -31.74 -43.74 22.61
C GLY A 382 -32.18 -42.78 23.72
N LYS A 383 -32.63 -41.55 23.41
CA LYS A 383 -33.19 -40.62 24.42
C LYS A 383 -34.73 -40.71 24.49
N PRO A 384 -35.35 -40.78 25.68
CA PRO A 384 -36.81 -40.73 25.82
C PRO A 384 -37.35 -39.40 25.28
N ALA A 385 -38.58 -39.39 24.74
CA ALA A 385 -39.13 -38.27 23.98
C ALA A 385 -39.14 -36.91 24.72
N ALA A 386 -39.12 -36.93 26.07
CA ALA A 386 -39.05 -35.72 26.90
C ALA A 386 -37.61 -35.21 27.16
N ASP A 387 -36.58 -36.08 27.07
CA ASP A 387 -35.14 -35.72 27.18
C ASP A 387 -34.45 -35.59 25.80
N LYS A 388 -35.20 -35.85 24.72
CA LYS A 388 -34.89 -35.27 23.42
C LYS A 388 -35.12 -33.77 23.53
N LEU A 389 -34.20 -33.06 24.18
CA LEU A 389 -34.02 -31.64 23.92
C LEU A 389 -33.85 -31.56 22.40
N HIS A 390 -34.87 -31.08 21.67
CA HIS A 390 -34.95 -31.10 20.21
C HIS A 390 -33.68 -30.47 19.64
N LYS A 391 -32.67 -31.30 19.33
CA LYS A 391 -31.39 -30.79 18.86
C LYS A 391 -31.62 -30.38 17.41
N ALA A 392 -31.75 -29.07 17.20
CA ALA A 392 -31.94 -28.49 15.89
C ALA A 392 -30.93 -29.10 14.91
N PRO A 393 -31.37 -29.45 13.68
CA PRO A 393 -30.49 -30.08 12.72
C PRO A 393 -29.35 -29.13 12.34
N PRO A 394 -28.13 -29.64 12.09
CA PRO A 394 -26.99 -28.78 11.77
C PRO A 394 -27.25 -28.02 10.46
N PRO A 395 -27.32 -26.67 10.46
CA PRO A 395 -27.65 -25.90 9.26
C PRO A 395 -26.63 -26.10 8.13
N ALA A 396 -25.34 -26.22 8.44
CA ALA A 396 -24.32 -26.46 7.43
C ALA A 396 -24.48 -27.85 6.77
N LEU A 397 -24.98 -28.85 7.51
CA LEU A 397 -25.22 -30.19 6.96
C LEU A 397 -26.40 -30.20 6.00
N ILE A 398 -27.47 -29.46 6.31
CA ILE A 398 -28.61 -29.27 5.41
C ILE A 398 -28.14 -28.57 4.13
N ALA A 399 -27.38 -27.49 4.26
CA ALA A 399 -26.82 -26.75 3.13
C ALA A 399 -25.95 -27.65 2.24
N LEU A 400 -25.12 -28.49 2.85
CA LEU A 400 -24.24 -29.43 2.16
C LEU A 400 -25.02 -30.46 1.34
N TRP A 401 -26.06 -31.08 1.90
CA TRP A 401 -26.88 -32.05 1.16
C TRP A 401 -27.63 -31.43 -0.03
N ILE A 402 -28.13 -30.20 0.15
CA ILE A 402 -28.75 -29.45 -0.95
C ILE A 402 -27.71 -29.11 -2.03
N ALA A 403 -26.53 -28.65 -1.64
CA ALA A 403 -25.44 -28.35 -2.57
C ALA A 403 -24.94 -29.61 -3.33
N LEU A 404 -25.01 -30.79 -2.70
CA LEU A 404 -24.73 -32.10 -3.31
C LEU A 404 -25.90 -32.63 -4.19
N LYS A 405 -26.97 -31.86 -4.36
CA LYS A 405 -28.18 -32.24 -5.11
C LYS A 405 -28.88 -33.49 -4.55
N LYS A 406 -28.86 -33.66 -3.23
CA LYS A 406 -29.53 -34.75 -2.49
C LYS A 406 -30.50 -34.20 -1.45
N PRO A 407 -31.54 -33.43 -1.85
CA PRO A 407 -32.48 -32.80 -0.92
C PRO A 407 -33.23 -33.83 -0.05
N GLU A 408 -33.41 -35.06 -0.51
CA GLU A 408 -34.01 -36.15 0.25
C GLU A 408 -33.20 -36.51 1.51
N ARG A 409 -31.86 -36.41 1.44
CA ARG A 409 -30.98 -36.61 2.61
C ARG A 409 -31.14 -35.47 3.61
N ALA A 410 -31.28 -34.23 3.11
CA ALA A 410 -31.54 -33.07 3.95
C ALA A 410 -32.92 -33.18 4.66
N ALA A 411 -33.95 -33.61 3.93
CA ALA A 411 -35.28 -33.83 4.48
C ALA A 411 -35.31 -34.93 5.55
N GLY A 412 -34.46 -35.95 5.43
CA GLY A 412 -34.31 -37.00 6.44
C GLY A 412 -33.73 -36.55 7.79
N LEU A 413 -33.12 -35.35 7.86
CA LEU A 413 -32.59 -34.76 9.10
C LEU A 413 -33.65 -34.02 9.90
N VAL A 414 -34.78 -33.68 9.26
CA VAL A 414 -35.82 -32.82 9.82
C VAL A 414 -36.99 -33.70 10.26
N GLU A 415 -37.48 -33.50 11.48
CA GLU A 415 -38.73 -34.13 11.90
C GLU A 415 -39.88 -33.56 11.05
N LYS A 416 -40.85 -34.41 10.66
CA LYS A 416 -41.97 -33.95 9.81
C LYS A 416 -42.66 -32.76 10.49
N PRO A 417 -42.69 -31.57 9.87
CA PRO A 417 -43.30 -30.40 10.50
C PRO A 417 -44.80 -30.65 10.68
N GLU A 418 -45.33 -30.25 11.84
CA GLU A 418 -46.77 -30.16 12.04
C GLU A 418 -47.37 -29.20 11.01
N ALA A 419 -48.56 -29.50 10.50
CA ALA A 419 -49.19 -28.69 9.46
C ALA A 419 -49.34 -27.23 9.94
N ASN A 420 -48.79 -26.29 9.16
CA ASN A 420 -48.77 -24.83 9.42
C ASN A 420 -47.78 -24.32 10.49
N ALA A 421 -46.85 -25.14 11.01
CA ALA A 421 -45.79 -24.63 11.88
C ALA A 421 -44.72 -23.84 11.09
N PRO A 422 -44.16 -22.74 11.65
CA PRO A 422 -43.03 -22.04 11.04
C PRO A 422 -41.83 -22.99 10.92
N LEU A 423 -41.05 -22.82 9.85
CA LEU A 423 -39.84 -23.63 9.64
C LEU A 423 -38.87 -23.44 10.82
N ASP A 424 -38.22 -24.52 11.25
CA ASP A 424 -37.13 -24.44 12.20
C ASP A 424 -36.03 -23.49 11.68
N PRO A 425 -35.48 -22.57 12.51
CA PRO A 425 -34.49 -21.59 12.07
C PRO A 425 -33.26 -22.21 11.39
N SER A 426 -32.78 -23.37 11.88
CA SER A 426 -31.62 -24.05 11.32
C SER A 426 -31.93 -24.65 9.96
N VAL A 427 -33.15 -25.17 9.78
CA VAL A 427 -33.62 -25.67 8.47
C VAL A 427 -33.72 -24.55 7.47
N LEU A 428 -34.26 -23.38 7.87
CA LEU A 428 -34.33 -22.21 7.00
C LEU A 428 -32.92 -21.76 6.58
N ILE A 429 -32.02 -21.58 7.54
CA ILE A 429 -30.64 -21.13 7.29
C ILE A 429 -29.91 -22.09 6.34
N GLY A 430 -29.98 -23.41 6.63
CA GLY A 430 -29.34 -24.42 5.80
C GLY A 430 -29.93 -24.49 4.38
N THR A 431 -31.25 -24.34 4.25
CA THR A 431 -31.92 -24.34 2.95
C THR A 431 -31.55 -23.12 2.12
N VAL A 432 -31.54 -21.92 2.73
CA VAL A 432 -31.13 -20.67 2.08
C VAL A 432 -29.69 -20.76 1.60
N GLN A 433 -28.78 -21.26 2.45
CA GLN A 433 -27.38 -21.46 2.07
C GLN A 433 -27.24 -22.45 0.92
N GLY A 434 -27.92 -23.60 0.99
CA GLY A 434 -27.89 -24.64 -0.04
C GLY A 434 -28.39 -24.14 -1.39
N LEU A 435 -29.51 -23.41 -1.42
CA LEU A 435 -30.05 -22.79 -2.64
C LEU A 435 -29.08 -21.77 -3.24
N ALA A 436 -28.47 -20.92 -2.41
CA ALA A 436 -27.45 -19.98 -2.86
C ALA A 436 -26.20 -20.72 -3.42
N LEU A 437 -25.80 -21.83 -2.82
CA LEU A 437 -24.73 -22.69 -3.33
C LEU A 437 -25.08 -23.39 -4.65
N LEU A 438 -26.35 -23.60 -4.96
CA LEU A 438 -26.79 -24.07 -6.28
C LEU A 438 -26.89 -22.94 -7.33
N GLY A 439 -26.80 -21.67 -6.91
CA GLY A 439 -26.99 -20.50 -7.79
C GLY A 439 -28.43 -20.00 -7.85
N ASN A 440 -29.33 -20.56 -7.04
CA ASN A 440 -30.74 -20.17 -6.98
C ASN A 440 -30.95 -19.03 -5.96
N ALA A 441 -30.20 -17.93 -6.10
CA ALA A 441 -30.25 -16.80 -5.16
C ALA A 441 -31.65 -16.16 -5.08
N GLN A 442 -32.41 -16.14 -6.19
CA GLN A 442 -33.76 -15.59 -6.21
C GLN A 442 -34.75 -16.44 -5.40
N GLU A 443 -34.69 -17.76 -5.51
CA GLU A 443 -35.53 -18.67 -4.71
C GLU A 443 -35.18 -18.54 -3.22
N ALA A 444 -33.89 -18.44 -2.89
CA ALA A 444 -33.42 -18.19 -1.54
C ALA A 444 -34.00 -16.88 -0.96
N ARG A 445 -34.00 -15.78 -1.74
CA ARG A 445 -34.63 -14.51 -1.33
C ARG A 445 -36.13 -14.64 -1.09
N GLN A 446 -36.84 -15.36 -1.95
CA GLN A 446 -38.28 -15.59 -1.77
C GLN A 446 -38.57 -16.40 -0.50
N LEU A 447 -37.72 -17.37 -0.17
CA LEU A 447 -37.84 -18.14 1.07
C LEU A 447 -37.62 -17.26 2.30
N VAL A 448 -36.61 -16.38 2.27
CA VAL A 448 -36.35 -15.39 3.32
C VAL A 448 -37.54 -14.43 3.49
N ALA A 449 -38.11 -13.92 2.39
CA ALA A 449 -39.25 -13.00 2.46
C ALA A 449 -40.49 -13.61 3.14
N LYS A 450 -40.68 -14.93 3.01
CA LYS A 450 -41.77 -15.69 3.64
C LYS A 450 -41.48 -16.08 5.10
N ALA A 451 -40.24 -15.95 5.56
CA ALA A 451 -39.84 -16.34 6.91
C ALA A 451 -40.42 -15.40 7.99
N ALA A 452 -40.48 -15.91 9.22
CA ALA A 452 -40.85 -15.11 10.39
C ALA A 452 -39.86 -13.95 10.59
N PRO A 453 -40.29 -12.78 11.12
CA PRO A 453 -39.44 -11.59 11.24
C PRO A 453 -38.09 -11.84 11.91
N GLU A 454 -38.10 -12.64 12.99
CA GLU A 454 -36.92 -13.00 13.79
C GLU A 454 -35.90 -13.85 13.00
N GLN A 455 -36.37 -14.61 12.02
CA GLN A 455 -35.55 -15.53 11.21
C GLN A 455 -34.98 -14.87 9.95
N ARG A 456 -35.52 -13.70 9.55
CA ARG A 456 -35.12 -13.02 8.30
C ARG A 456 -33.67 -12.58 8.35
N LEU A 457 -33.25 -11.88 9.41
CA LEU A 457 -31.92 -11.32 9.49
C LEU A 457 -30.81 -12.39 9.44
N PRO A 458 -30.85 -13.49 10.23
CA PRO A 458 -29.89 -14.59 10.10
C PRO A 458 -29.84 -15.21 8.70
N ALA A 459 -31.00 -15.43 8.08
CA ALA A 459 -31.08 -16.03 6.76
C ALA A 459 -30.52 -15.10 5.66
N MET A 460 -30.76 -13.79 5.76
CA MET A 460 -30.18 -12.79 4.85
C MET A 460 -28.66 -12.73 4.95
N ILE A 461 -28.10 -12.79 6.17
CA ILE A 461 -26.65 -12.78 6.39
C ILE A 461 -25.99 -14.00 5.74
N VAL A 462 -26.59 -15.17 5.89
CA VAL A 462 -26.10 -16.43 5.29
C VAL A 462 -26.20 -16.40 3.76
N LEU A 463 -27.28 -15.85 3.22
CA LEU A 463 -27.43 -15.62 1.78
C LEU A 463 -26.34 -14.69 1.26
N ALA A 464 -26.15 -13.53 1.90
CA ALA A 464 -25.15 -12.54 1.51
C ALA A 464 -23.71 -13.09 1.59
N GLU A 465 -23.39 -13.90 2.59
CA GLU A 465 -22.11 -14.61 2.67
C GLU A 465 -21.86 -15.52 1.49
N THR A 466 -22.86 -16.35 1.17
CA THR A 466 -22.73 -17.35 0.11
C THR A 466 -22.59 -16.66 -1.25
N MET A 467 -23.34 -15.58 -1.48
CA MET A 467 -23.22 -14.74 -2.67
C MET A 467 -21.83 -14.08 -2.75
N SER A 468 -21.34 -13.51 -1.64
CA SER A 468 -20.01 -12.91 -1.57
C SER A 468 -18.90 -13.94 -1.84
N ASP A 469 -19.04 -15.16 -1.33
CA ASP A 469 -18.05 -16.23 -1.52
C ASP A 469 -17.98 -16.73 -2.97
N LYS A 470 -19.11 -16.74 -3.67
CA LYS A 470 -19.18 -17.09 -5.10
C LYS A 470 -18.77 -15.94 -6.04
N SER A 471 -18.40 -14.78 -5.49
CA SER A 471 -18.19 -13.55 -6.28
C SER A 471 -19.41 -13.15 -7.11
N GLU A 472 -20.61 -13.53 -6.66
CA GLU A 472 -21.87 -13.17 -7.32
C GLU A 472 -22.31 -11.79 -6.84
N SER A 473 -22.05 -10.77 -7.67
CA SER A 473 -22.32 -9.36 -7.33
C SER A 473 -23.78 -8.95 -7.53
N SER A 474 -24.57 -9.70 -8.31
CA SER A 474 -25.95 -9.38 -8.67
C SER A 474 -26.88 -9.38 -7.44
N GLY A 475 -27.19 -8.19 -6.94
CA GLY A 475 -28.09 -7.95 -5.81
C GLY A 475 -27.49 -8.28 -4.43
N LEU A 476 -26.18 -8.52 -4.31
CA LEU A 476 -25.52 -8.65 -3.01
C LEU A 476 -25.66 -7.36 -2.19
N ALA A 477 -25.43 -6.21 -2.84
CA ALA A 477 -25.57 -4.90 -2.21
C ALA A 477 -27.02 -4.64 -1.75
N GLU A 478 -28.01 -5.09 -2.52
CA GLU A 478 -29.44 -4.97 -2.18
C GLU A 478 -29.75 -5.78 -0.91
N VAL A 479 -29.37 -7.06 -0.87
CA VAL A 479 -29.59 -7.94 0.29
C VAL A 479 -28.92 -7.37 1.55
N LEU A 480 -27.67 -6.89 1.45
CA LEU A 480 -26.98 -6.27 2.58
C LEU A 480 -27.65 -4.96 3.02
N SER A 481 -28.08 -4.14 2.07
CA SER A 481 -28.77 -2.88 2.39
C SER A 481 -30.09 -3.14 3.12
N GLU A 482 -30.85 -4.15 2.70
CA GLU A 482 -32.10 -4.57 3.33
C GLU A 482 -31.82 -5.15 4.73
N ALA A 483 -30.77 -5.97 4.89
CA ALA A 483 -30.37 -6.51 6.19
C ALA A 483 -29.95 -5.41 7.18
N LEU A 484 -29.20 -4.40 6.73
CA LEU A 484 -28.85 -3.23 7.53
C LEU A 484 -30.09 -2.42 7.94
N THR A 485 -31.06 -2.25 7.04
CA THR A 485 -32.32 -1.58 7.39
C THR A 485 -33.14 -2.40 8.38
N LEU A 486 -33.21 -3.73 8.23
CA LEU A 486 -33.92 -4.59 9.16
C LEU A 486 -33.30 -4.54 10.55
N ALA A 487 -31.96 -4.57 10.65
CA ALA A 487 -31.25 -4.47 11.92
C ALA A 487 -31.42 -3.11 12.62
N SER A 488 -31.66 -2.02 11.88
CA SER A 488 -31.77 -0.66 12.42
C SER A 488 -33.21 -0.14 12.58
N SER A 489 -34.19 -0.78 11.95
CA SER A 489 -35.58 -0.33 11.93
C SER A 489 -36.46 -0.97 13.00
N ASP A 490 -36.02 -2.06 13.65
CA ASP A 490 -36.76 -2.67 14.75
C ASP A 490 -36.50 -1.88 16.06
N PRO A 491 -37.46 -1.09 16.56
CA PRO A 491 -37.27 -0.24 17.74
C PRO A 491 -37.58 -0.98 19.06
N LYS A 492 -37.97 -2.26 18.99
CA LYS A 492 -38.11 -3.11 20.18
C LYS A 492 -36.79 -3.82 20.46
N PRO A 493 -36.41 -4.01 21.73
CA PRO A 493 -35.26 -4.81 22.10
C PRO A 493 -35.62 -6.29 21.94
N VAL A 494 -35.84 -6.76 20.72
CA VAL A 494 -35.45 -8.13 20.42
C VAL A 494 -33.92 -8.05 20.46
N GLU A 495 -33.32 -8.50 21.55
CA GLU A 495 -31.87 -8.50 21.71
C GLU A 495 -31.26 -9.36 20.60
N LEU A 496 -30.90 -8.72 19.48
CA LEU A 496 -30.24 -9.39 18.38
C LEU A 496 -28.89 -9.91 18.89
N PRO A 497 -28.53 -11.18 18.61
CA PRO A 497 -27.28 -11.73 19.10
C PRO A 497 -26.08 -10.86 18.68
N PRO A 498 -25.20 -10.44 19.60
CA PRO A 498 -24.05 -9.57 19.29
C PRO A 498 -23.18 -10.08 18.13
N TRP A 499 -22.94 -11.39 18.07
CA TRP A 499 -22.18 -12.05 17.00
C TRP A 499 -22.87 -12.01 15.63
N LEU A 500 -24.20 -12.01 15.60
CA LEU A 500 -24.96 -11.87 14.37
C LEU A 500 -24.75 -10.48 13.76
N LEU A 501 -24.81 -9.45 14.60
CA LEU A 501 -24.56 -8.06 14.19
C LEU A 501 -23.11 -7.85 13.74
N TRP A 502 -22.15 -8.42 14.47
CA TRP A 502 -20.73 -8.38 14.08
C TRP A 502 -20.50 -9.01 12.69
N ARG A 503 -21.11 -10.17 12.42
CA ARG A 503 -21.06 -10.85 11.12
C ARG A 503 -21.67 -9.98 10.01
N LEU A 504 -22.81 -9.34 10.25
CA LEU A 504 -23.42 -8.39 9.31
C LEU A 504 -22.50 -7.19 9.03
N VAL A 505 -21.87 -6.62 10.05
CA VAL A 505 -20.93 -5.50 9.91
C VAL A 505 -19.73 -5.91 9.06
N ARG A 506 -19.13 -7.07 9.33
CA ARG A 506 -17.98 -7.61 8.58
C ARG A 506 -18.28 -7.82 7.09
N LEU A 507 -19.51 -8.22 6.75
CA LEU A 507 -19.92 -8.41 5.36
C LEU A 507 -20.26 -7.09 4.67
N SER A 508 -21.03 -6.25 5.36
CA SER A 508 -21.49 -4.97 4.82
C SER A 508 -20.33 -4.02 4.58
N SER A 509 -19.32 -4.01 5.45
CA SER A 509 -18.13 -3.17 5.30
C SER A 509 -17.38 -3.42 4.00
N ARG A 510 -17.37 -4.67 3.50
CA ARG A 510 -16.74 -5.04 2.22
C ARG A 510 -17.42 -4.44 1.01
N VAL A 511 -18.71 -4.11 1.11
CA VAL A 511 -19.48 -3.47 0.03
C VAL A 511 -19.53 -1.96 0.24
N ASP A 512 -20.00 -1.51 1.40
CA ASP A 512 -20.10 -0.10 1.77
C ASP A 512 -19.66 0.11 3.24
N PRO A 513 -18.41 0.56 3.50
CA PRO A 513 -17.92 0.89 4.84
C PRO A 513 -18.43 2.27 5.31
N GLY A 514 -19.68 2.59 5.01
CA GLY A 514 -20.34 3.86 5.29
C GLY A 514 -21.00 3.94 6.67
N ASP A 515 -21.78 4.99 6.87
CA ASP A 515 -22.41 5.30 8.17
C ASP A 515 -23.48 4.31 8.59
N LYS A 516 -24.18 3.67 7.63
CA LYS A 516 -25.20 2.64 7.93
C LYS A 516 -24.60 1.42 8.60
N THR A 517 -23.44 0.97 8.12
CA THR A 517 -22.71 -0.16 8.72
C THR A 517 -22.19 0.19 10.11
N LEU A 518 -21.66 1.41 10.30
CA LEU A 518 -21.27 1.90 11.62
C LEU A 518 -22.45 2.04 12.59
N ALA A 519 -23.64 2.42 12.09
CA ALA A 519 -24.84 2.50 12.91
C ALA A 519 -25.22 1.11 13.48
N VAL A 520 -25.15 0.06 12.67
CA VAL A 520 -25.38 -1.32 13.13
C VAL A 520 -24.31 -1.77 14.11
N ALA A 521 -23.04 -1.42 13.90
CA ALA A 521 -21.97 -1.73 14.85
C ALA A 521 -22.29 -1.15 16.25
N ARG A 522 -22.84 0.07 16.32
CA ARG A 522 -23.22 0.73 17.59
C ARG A 522 -24.39 0.04 18.32
N LEU A 523 -25.19 -0.79 17.64
CA LEU A 523 -26.26 -1.56 18.27
C LEU A 523 -25.74 -2.76 19.09
N ILE A 524 -24.47 -3.15 18.91
CA ILE A 524 -23.87 -4.26 19.65
C ILE A 524 -23.75 -3.86 21.13
N THR A 525 -24.39 -4.64 22.00
CA THR A 525 -24.44 -4.38 23.45
C THR A 525 -23.09 -4.60 24.13
N ASP A 526 -22.37 -5.66 23.75
CA ASP A 526 -21.00 -5.95 24.21
C ASP A 526 -20.00 -4.89 23.70
N PRO A 527 -19.39 -4.08 24.57
CA PRO A 527 -18.42 -3.05 24.17
C PRO A 527 -17.17 -3.62 23.48
N SER A 528 -16.74 -4.81 23.88
CA SER A 528 -15.55 -5.45 23.34
C SER A 528 -15.78 -5.85 21.88
N LEU A 529 -16.87 -6.57 21.61
CA LEU A 529 -17.27 -6.97 20.27
C LEU A 529 -17.70 -5.78 19.39
N ARG A 530 -18.30 -4.74 19.98
CA ARG A 530 -18.61 -3.48 19.30
C ARG A 530 -17.35 -2.83 18.73
N GLY A 531 -16.29 -2.70 19.53
CA GLY A 531 -15.00 -2.18 19.08
C GLY A 531 -14.42 -3.02 17.94
N ARG A 532 -14.50 -4.35 18.04
CA ARG A 532 -14.11 -5.25 16.93
C ARG A 532 -14.92 -5.04 15.66
N ALA A 533 -16.23 -4.81 15.75
CA ALA A 533 -17.06 -4.52 14.59
C ALA A 533 -16.64 -3.18 13.93
N GLN A 534 -16.35 -2.16 14.73
CA GLN A 534 -15.86 -0.86 14.24
C GLN A 534 -14.47 -0.99 13.61
N LEU A 535 -13.59 -1.82 14.18
CA LEU A 535 -12.27 -2.13 13.63
C LEU A 535 -12.37 -2.77 12.23
N GLU A 536 -13.33 -3.67 11.99
CA GLU A 536 -13.54 -4.25 10.66
C GLU A 536 -13.91 -3.17 9.62
N VAL A 537 -14.71 -2.17 10.00
CA VAL A 537 -15.00 -1.02 9.14
C VAL A 537 -13.73 -0.21 8.86
N LEU A 538 -12.92 0.07 9.90
CA LEU A 538 -11.65 0.79 9.73
C LEU A 538 -10.72 0.05 8.78
N ARG A 539 -10.51 -1.26 8.98
CA ARG A 539 -9.64 -2.09 8.14
C ARG A 539 -10.02 -2.02 6.66
N VAL A 540 -11.32 -2.04 6.34
CA VAL A 540 -11.78 -1.90 4.95
C VAL A 540 -11.62 -0.46 4.42
N ARG A 541 -11.79 0.58 5.25
CA ARG A 541 -11.50 1.97 4.85
C ARG A 541 -10.02 2.15 4.52
N LEU A 542 -9.13 1.61 5.35
CA LEU A 542 -7.69 1.65 5.15
C LEU A 542 -7.29 0.90 3.87
N SER A 543 -7.83 -0.30 3.64
CA SER A 543 -7.50 -1.09 2.44
C SER A 543 -7.95 -0.44 1.12
N ARG A 544 -9.03 0.37 1.16
CA ARG A 544 -9.50 1.15 0.01
C ARG A 544 -8.79 2.50 -0.18
N SER A 545 -7.99 2.93 0.80
CA SER A 545 -7.28 4.20 0.73
C SER A 545 -5.91 4.02 0.05
N GLU A 546 -5.62 4.86 -0.94
CA GLU A 546 -4.33 4.85 -1.65
C GLU A 546 -3.27 5.67 -0.92
N GLY A 547 -3.70 6.64 -0.12
CA GLY A 547 -2.84 7.60 0.57
C GLY A 547 -2.72 7.36 2.08
N PRO A 548 -1.88 8.16 2.74
CA PRO A 548 -1.81 8.20 4.20
C PRO A 548 -3.12 8.71 4.79
N VAL A 549 -3.51 8.13 5.91
CA VAL A 549 -4.77 8.38 6.60
C VAL A 549 -4.50 9.07 7.93
N GLU A 550 -5.34 10.04 8.29
CA GLU A 550 -5.22 10.77 9.56
C GLU A 550 -5.62 9.92 10.77
N ASP A 551 -4.97 10.16 11.91
CA ASP A 551 -5.26 9.54 13.21
C ASP A 551 -6.70 9.71 13.68
N SER A 552 -7.41 10.74 13.17
CA SER A 552 -8.83 10.96 13.42
C SER A 552 -9.70 9.79 12.96
N GLN A 553 -9.28 9.02 11.95
CA GLN A 553 -10.04 7.88 11.45
C GLN A 553 -10.07 6.71 12.44
N ALA A 554 -9.07 6.57 13.32
CA ALA A 554 -9.08 5.54 14.36
C ALA A 554 -10.16 5.80 15.44
N GLN A 555 -10.69 7.03 15.54
CA GLN A 555 -11.70 7.41 16.53
C GLN A 555 -13.09 6.82 16.23
N ILE A 556 -13.28 6.17 15.07
CA ILE A 556 -14.50 5.39 14.83
C ILE A 556 -14.60 4.16 15.72
N VAL A 557 -13.45 3.69 16.23
CA VAL A 557 -13.35 2.58 17.18
C VAL A 557 -13.39 3.13 18.59
N ASP A 558 -14.28 2.59 19.40
CA ASP A 558 -14.49 2.97 20.81
C ASP A 558 -13.18 2.90 21.59
N LYS A 559 -12.79 4.00 22.22
CA LYS A 559 -11.49 4.17 22.90
C LYS A 559 -11.37 3.29 24.13
N ASP A 560 -12.50 2.94 24.75
CA ASP A 560 -12.54 2.09 25.94
C ASP A 560 -12.51 0.60 25.57
N SER A 561 -12.64 0.26 24.28
CA SER A 561 -12.54 -1.11 23.79
C SER A 561 -11.08 -1.52 23.58
N PRO A 562 -10.69 -2.77 23.90
CA PRO A 562 -9.37 -3.32 23.57
C PRO A 562 -9.04 -3.21 22.07
N ALA A 563 -10.06 -3.25 21.20
CA ALA A 563 -9.90 -3.13 19.75
C ALA A 563 -9.35 -1.76 19.31
N HIS A 564 -9.41 -0.71 20.14
CA HIS A 564 -8.85 0.60 19.78
C HIS A 564 -7.34 0.58 19.59
N ALA A 565 -6.62 -0.18 20.42
CA ALA A 565 -5.19 -0.36 20.29
C ALA A 565 -4.83 -1.05 18.96
N VAL A 566 -5.58 -2.09 18.60
CA VAL A 566 -5.47 -2.80 17.31
C VAL A 566 -5.80 -1.88 16.13
N ALA A 567 -6.75 -0.96 16.30
CA ALA A 567 -7.12 0.04 15.30
C ALA A 567 -5.96 1.00 15.01
N LEU A 568 -5.26 1.44 16.05
CA LEU A 568 -4.08 2.30 15.94
C LEU A 568 -2.89 1.56 15.32
N GLU A 569 -2.67 0.29 15.68
CA GLU A 569 -1.68 -0.56 15.01
C GLU A 569 -1.97 -0.66 13.51
N ALA A 570 -3.21 -0.99 13.13
CA ALA A 570 -3.62 -1.14 11.73
C ALA A 570 -3.45 0.19 10.95
N LEU A 571 -3.78 1.32 11.57
CA LEU A 571 -3.56 2.64 10.98
C LEU A 571 -2.07 2.93 10.79
N ALA A 572 -1.24 2.68 11.80
CA ALA A 572 0.20 2.89 11.72
C ALA A 572 0.84 1.97 10.66
N ARG A 573 0.41 0.71 10.57
CA ARG A 573 0.81 -0.27 9.55
C ARG A 573 0.46 0.21 8.14
N HIS A 574 -0.78 0.66 7.92
CA HIS A 574 -1.19 1.25 6.64
C HIS A 574 -0.35 2.47 6.27
N ASN A 575 -0.22 3.42 7.19
CA ASN A 575 0.53 4.64 6.95
C ASN A 575 2.02 4.37 6.70
N ALA A 576 2.62 3.42 7.41
CA ALA A 576 4.04 3.08 7.25
C ALA A 576 4.30 2.33 5.95
N ARG A 577 3.34 1.56 5.44
CA ARG A 577 3.41 1.00 4.09
C ARG A 577 3.51 2.08 3.01
N VAL A 578 2.87 3.23 3.22
CA VAL A 578 2.87 4.37 2.26
C VAL A 578 4.03 5.33 2.49
N ARG A 579 4.35 5.67 3.75
CA ARG A 579 5.32 6.72 4.13
C ARG A 579 6.63 6.18 4.72
N GLY A 580 6.78 4.87 4.85
CA GLY A 580 7.92 4.23 5.49
C GLY A 580 8.09 4.65 6.96
N ALA A 581 9.35 4.70 7.41
CA ALA A 581 9.71 5.00 8.80
C ALA A 581 9.37 6.43 9.26
N ALA A 582 8.95 7.33 8.36
CA ALA A 582 8.55 8.69 8.73
C ALA A 582 7.34 8.73 9.69
N VAL A 583 6.53 7.67 9.69
CA VAL A 583 5.36 7.51 10.57
C VAL A 583 5.74 7.43 12.04
N GLN A 584 6.97 7.00 12.36
CA GLN A 584 7.44 6.91 13.74
C GLN A 584 7.26 8.23 14.51
N LYS A 585 7.54 9.38 13.88
CA LYS A 585 7.40 10.70 14.54
C LYS A 585 5.96 11.04 14.91
N MET A 586 4.99 10.51 14.17
CA MET A 586 3.57 10.68 14.49
C MET A 586 3.21 9.82 15.70
N VAL A 587 3.71 8.59 15.74
CA VAL A 587 3.54 7.66 16.88
C VAL A 587 4.21 8.20 18.15
N ASP A 588 5.37 8.86 18.05
CA ASP A 588 6.05 9.47 19.21
C ASP A 588 5.15 10.49 19.94
N ALA A 589 4.23 11.14 19.21
CA ALA A 589 3.28 12.10 19.75
C ALA A 589 2.03 11.47 20.39
N TRP A 590 1.85 10.15 20.27
CA TRP A 590 0.73 9.44 20.89
C TRP A 590 0.90 9.32 22.41
N GLN A 591 -0.21 9.00 23.09
CA GLN A 591 -0.20 8.65 24.50
C GLN A 591 0.75 7.47 24.74
N GLU A 592 1.54 7.53 25.81
CA GLU A 592 2.60 6.56 26.10
C GLU A 592 2.12 5.11 26.07
N LYS A 593 0.93 4.84 26.64
CA LYS A 593 0.30 3.51 26.62
C LYS A 593 -0.01 2.99 25.20
N LEU A 594 -0.24 3.86 24.22
CA LEU A 594 -0.63 3.49 22.86
C LEU A 594 0.55 3.42 21.89
N ARG A 595 1.71 3.99 22.25
CA ARG A 595 2.91 3.99 21.40
C ARG A 595 3.37 2.57 21.01
N PRO A 596 3.32 1.55 21.89
CA PRO A 596 3.70 0.19 21.52
C PRO A 596 3.03 -0.34 20.24
N PHE A 597 1.71 -0.17 20.15
CA PHE A 597 0.92 -0.57 18.97
C PHE A 597 1.31 0.23 17.73
N GLY A 598 1.58 1.53 17.89
CA GLY A 598 2.05 2.37 16.79
C GLY A 598 3.42 1.94 16.28
N TYR A 599 4.39 1.68 17.16
CA TYR A 599 5.72 1.22 16.75
C TYR A 599 5.66 -0.14 16.06
N LEU A 600 4.88 -1.08 16.59
CA LEU A 600 4.69 -2.39 15.98
C LEU A 600 4.01 -2.28 14.60
N GLY A 601 2.96 -1.46 14.50
CA GLY A 601 2.32 -1.15 13.23
C GLY A 601 3.31 -0.57 12.22
N VAL A 602 4.16 0.38 12.62
CA VAL A 602 5.20 0.94 11.73
C VAL A 602 6.16 -0.14 11.24
N VAL A 603 6.63 -1.02 12.12
CA VAL A 603 7.55 -2.11 11.77
C VAL A 603 6.89 -3.06 10.76
N LEU A 604 5.65 -3.48 11.01
CA LEU A 604 4.88 -4.34 10.12
C LEU A 604 4.60 -3.69 8.76
N GLY A 605 4.26 -2.41 8.74
CA GLY A 605 3.94 -1.68 7.51
C GLY A 605 5.16 -1.51 6.59
N ILE A 606 6.35 -1.31 7.18
CA ILE A 606 7.61 -1.29 6.42
C ILE A 606 7.89 -2.68 5.81
N GLU A 607 7.63 -3.75 6.57
CA GLU A 607 7.82 -5.12 6.07
C GLU A 607 6.83 -5.47 4.96
N ASP A 608 5.55 -5.10 5.11
CA ASP A 608 4.54 -5.26 4.06
C ASP A 608 4.95 -4.56 2.76
N ALA A 609 5.49 -3.34 2.85
CA ALA A 609 6.01 -2.61 1.70
C ALA A 609 7.24 -3.28 1.09
N ALA A 610 8.09 -3.92 1.91
CA ALA A 610 9.25 -4.65 1.43
C ALA A 610 8.88 -5.97 0.74
N ASN A 611 7.78 -6.61 1.14
CA ASN A 611 7.29 -7.87 0.56
C ASN A 611 6.40 -7.66 -0.69
N ALA A 612 5.86 -6.44 -0.89
CA ALA A 612 5.07 -6.08 -2.06
C ALA A 612 5.92 -5.67 -3.29
N ASN A 613 7.18 -5.29 -3.08
CA ASN A 613 8.16 -4.95 -4.12
C ASN A 613 9.08 -6.14 -4.39
#